data_AF-A0A450YWB5-F1
#
_entry.id   AF-A0A450YWB5-F1
#
_cell.length_a   1.000
_cell.length_b   1.000
_cell.length_c   1.000
_cell.angle_alpha   90.00
_cell.angle_beta   90.00
_cell.angle_gamma   90.00
#
_symmetry.space_group_name_H-M   'P 1'
#
loop_
_entity.id
_entity.type
_entity.pdbx_description
1 polymer ?
#
loop_
_entity_poly.entity_id
_entity_poly.type
_entity_poly.pdbx_seq_one_letter_code
_entity_poly.pdbx_strand_id
1 'polypeptide(L)'
;ALPAHAAEHTTGFEVDIRGWTVIKGTSQFNWARQTRGTHSGHTGPSGAHEGDYYLYLEASRNYPSRTAYLQSREFSGRIQTVSFHYHMYGAHMGSLALEGLDGNSWFTLWTTTGQQHPNHQAPWTREEVTLSGRTIQKIRFKGTTTNNPNGGQYRGDMAIDYITVTTDKIVTSDHWQKTESEDGLYYGPGNVGIGDKQPQADLSILGNLSRPLTGRVTAPANSSNAMGVGTRFTRELRVGDSIRLGDKVFVVAAITSDIALTLNAAHPVGVFNATAYTDGDLLSVQTGAADANSGGTITGVTAGAGLAGGGVSGTVSLKVDTTRIQNRVSGICAVGRSIREISEAGNVTCEPNHGLVDYKYAQTNTALNLSGTFPWDDSIPLISEGNKLLSLDIAPKDVGNLLVFEGSVNWKEPSNHSDYFVVGLFKKGESTAIATSADRASETGCQKSGYVYICTSTFKFIYTSDATVNMTFQLRVGLNGGNILINQAEDGRKLGGSLYSTFSVMEIRR
;
A
#
# COMPACT_ATOMS: atom_id res chain seq x y z
N ALA A 1 42.54 -4.94 -40.00
CA ALA A 1 41.07 -5.06 -39.98
C ALA A 1 40.71 -6.06 -38.92
N LEU A 2 39.79 -5.74 -38.01
CA LEU A 2 39.28 -6.70 -37.02
C LEU A 2 38.58 -7.86 -37.76
N PRO A 3 38.69 -9.11 -37.29
CA PRO A 3 37.94 -10.21 -37.87
C PRO A 3 36.44 -9.93 -37.76
N ALA A 4 35.65 -10.33 -38.78
CA ALA A 4 34.19 -10.11 -38.86
C ALA A 4 33.35 -10.76 -37.72
N HIS A 5 34.02 -11.41 -36.77
CA HIS A 5 33.43 -12.18 -35.67
C HIS A 5 34.03 -11.84 -34.30
N ALA A 6 34.73 -10.70 -34.17
CA ALA A 6 35.24 -10.23 -32.87
C ALA A 6 34.09 -9.95 -31.90
N ALA A 7 34.15 -10.47 -30.67
CA ALA A 7 33.12 -10.19 -29.66
C ALA A 7 33.16 -8.72 -29.24
N GLU A 8 32.01 -8.05 -29.31
CA GLU A 8 31.81 -6.65 -28.92
C GLU A 8 31.04 -6.56 -27.60
N HIS A 9 31.49 -5.71 -26.70
CA HIS A 9 30.88 -5.46 -25.40
C HIS A 9 30.57 -3.98 -25.24
N THR A 10 29.28 -3.63 -25.24
CA THR A 10 28.80 -2.25 -25.19
C THR A 10 28.15 -1.91 -23.86
N THR A 11 28.56 -0.78 -23.27
CA THR A 11 28.05 -0.23 -22.01
C THR A 11 27.65 1.23 -22.19
N GLY A 12 26.34 1.50 -22.27
CA GLY A 12 25.76 2.84 -22.32
C GLY A 12 24.98 3.24 -21.06
N PHE A 13 25.15 2.51 -19.94
CA PHE A 13 24.59 2.88 -18.62
C PHE A 13 23.07 3.03 -18.47
N GLU A 14 22.25 2.63 -19.44
CA GLU A 14 20.78 2.79 -19.40
C GLU A 14 20.04 1.96 -18.34
N VAL A 15 20.62 0.84 -17.90
CA VAL A 15 20.02 -0.03 -16.87
C VAL A 15 20.79 0.08 -15.55
N ASP A 16 22.10 -0.18 -15.62
CA ASP A 16 23.04 -0.13 -14.51
C ASP A 16 24.48 0.10 -15.04
N ILE A 17 25.50 -0.13 -14.19
CA ILE A 17 26.91 -0.02 -14.59
C ILE A 17 27.48 -1.30 -15.23
N ARG A 18 26.64 -2.27 -15.62
CA ARG A 18 26.97 -3.49 -16.39
C ARG A 18 28.28 -4.20 -16.01
N GLY A 19 28.45 -4.50 -14.72
CA GLY A 19 29.61 -5.24 -14.21
C GLY A 19 30.92 -4.44 -14.15
N TRP A 20 30.89 -3.13 -14.43
CA TRP A 20 31.97 -2.24 -14.05
C TRP A 20 31.98 -2.03 -12.54
N THR A 21 33.17 -1.89 -11.96
CA THR A 21 33.36 -1.69 -10.53
C THR A 21 33.86 -0.27 -10.28
N VAL A 22 33.13 0.48 -9.46
CA VAL A 22 33.56 1.78 -8.96
C VAL A 22 34.52 1.55 -7.79
N ILE A 23 35.79 1.93 -7.95
CA ILE A 23 36.82 1.75 -6.93
C ILE A 23 37.18 3.12 -6.36
N LYS A 24 36.97 3.26 -5.05
CA LYS A 24 37.32 4.46 -4.31
C LYS A 24 38.83 4.56 -4.19
N GLY A 25 39.42 5.53 -4.91
CA GLY A 25 40.82 5.92 -4.76
C GLY A 25 40.99 6.92 -3.63
N THR A 26 41.71 8.01 -3.90
CA THR A 26 41.91 9.11 -2.95
C THR A 26 40.86 10.23 -3.05
N SER A 27 39.99 10.17 -4.07
CA SER A 27 38.94 11.17 -4.32
C SER A 27 37.84 11.14 -3.25
N GLN A 28 37.29 12.32 -2.96
CA GLN A 28 36.11 12.48 -2.10
C GLN A 28 34.85 11.96 -2.81
N PHE A 29 34.82 12.02 -4.14
CA PHE A 29 33.73 11.54 -4.98
C PHE A 29 34.19 10.36 -5.84
N ASN A 30 33.22 9.50 -6.17
CA ASN A 30 33.42 8.37 -7.06
C ASN A 30 32.73 8.62 -8.40
N TRP A 31 33.05 7.79 -9.40
CA TRP A 31 32.23 7.71 -10.61
C TRP A 31 30.78 7.38 -10.22
N ALA A 32 29.86 8.17 -10.73
CA ALA A 32 28.43 8.07 -10.44
C ALA A 32 27.62 8.15 -11.72
N ARG A 33 26.49 7.44 -11.72
CA ARG A 33 25.52 7.45 -12.82
C ARG A 33 24.65 8.68 -12.71
N GLN A 34 24.47 9.38 -13.82
CA GLN A 34 23.73 10.64 -13.88
C GLN A 34 22.86 10.71 -15.13
N THR A 35 21.77 11.47 -15.01
CA THR A 35 20.92 11.90 -16.13
C THR A 35 20.94 13.41 -16.24
N ARG A 36 20.70 13.95 -17.44
CA ARG A 36 20.64 15.41 -17.69
C ARG A 36 21.96 16.09 -17.30
N GLY A 37 21.96 17.42 -17.10
CA GLY A 37 23.17 18.16 -16.73
C GLY A 37 23.76 17.75 -15.37
N THR A 38 25.05 18.01 -15.16
CA THR A 38 25.65 17.86 -13.82
C THR A 38 25.14 18.93 -12.86
N HIS A 39 25.21 18.65 -11.55
CA HIS A 39 24.61 19.49 -10.50
C HIS A 39 25.33 20.84 -10.32
N SER A 40 26.59 20.94 -10.74
CA SER A 40 27.40 22.16 -10.64
C SER A 40 27.24 23.02 -11.90
N GLY A 41 27.12 24.33 -11.70
CA GLY A 41 27.01 25.27 -12.81
C GLY A 41 28.35 25.41 -13.55
N HIS A 42 28.32 25.37 -14.88
CA HIS A 42 29.48 25.50 -15.78
C HIS A 42 30.47 24.31 -15.77
N THR A 43 29.95 23.09 -15.65
CA THR A 43 30.75 21.86 -15.68
C THR A 43 30.03 20.72 -16.39
N GLY A 44 30.78 19.77 -16.95
CA GLY A 44 30.18 18.54 -17.49
C GLY A 44 29.26 18.75 -18.70
N PRO A 45 28.62 17.67 -19.18
CA PRO A 45 27.69 17.70 -20.30
C PRO A 45 26.25 18.10 -19.87
N SER A 46 25.42 18.52 -20.82
CA SER A 46 23.97 18.79 -20.61
C SER A 46 23.10 17.54 -20.58
N GLY A 47 23.64 16.39 -20.99
CA GLY A 47 22.97 15.09 -21.03
C GLY A 47 23.91 14.00 -21.55
N ALA A 48 23.43 12.76 -21.58
CA ALA A 48 24.16 11.60 -22.09
C ALA A 48 24.52 11.76 -23.59
N HIS A 49 25.51 11.01 -24.05
CA HIS A 49 25.83 10.92 -25.48
C HIS A 49 24.73 10.15 -26.23
N GLU A 50 24.30 9.03 -25.64
CA GLU A 50 23.20 8.19 -26.11
C GLU A 50 22.32 7.81 -24.93
N GLY A 51 21.01 7.69 -25.15
CA GLY A 51 20.06 7.37 -24.09
C GLY A 51 19.92 8.48 -23.05
N ASP A 52 19.59 8.10 -21.81
CA ASP A 52 19.33 9.02 -20.72
C ASP A 52 20.48 9.11 -19.71
N TYR A 53 21.38 8.10 -19.67
CA TYR A 53 22.33 7.92 -18.59
C TYR A 53 23.79 7.89 -19.03
N TYR A 54 24.65 8.52 -18.25
CA TYR A 54 26.11 8.48 -18.43
C TYR A 54 26.80 8.35 -17.07
N LEU A 55 28.11 8.09 -17.07
CA LEU A 55 28.92 8.16 -15.86
C LEU A 55 29.70 9.47 -15.79
N TYR A 56 29.68 10.09 -14.62
CA TYR A 56 30.47 11.29 -14.35
C TYR A 56 31.27 11.15 -13.07
N LEU A 57 32.36 11.88 -13.00
CA LEU A 57 33.16 12.07 -11.81
C LEU A 57 33.18 13.57 -11.48
N GLU A 58 32.64 13.90 -10.31
CA GLU A 58 32.73 15.24 -9.73
C GLU A 58 34.18 15.52 -9.35
N ALA A 59 34.82 16.46 -10.05
CA ALA A 59 36.20 16.85 -9.81
C ALA A 59 36.32 18.09 -8.90
N SER A 60 35.23 18.79 -8.62
CA SER A 60 35.22 19.97 -7.75
C SER A 60 35.59 19.62 -6.31
N ARG A 61 36.19 20.58 -5.60
CA ARG A 61 36.57 20.49 -4.17
C ARG A 61 37.55 19.36 -3.81
N ASN A 62 38.15 18.69 -4.79
CA ASN A 62 39.13 17.62 -4.60
C ASN A 62 40.59 18.12 -4.72
N TYR A 63 41.00 19.07 -3.86
CA TYR A 63 42.39 19.53 -3.72
C TYR A 63 43.04 18.95 -2.44
N PRO A 64 44.34 18.60 -2.42
CA PRO A 64 45.22 18.41 -3.58
C PRO A 64 44.74 17.26 -4.46
N SER A 65 45.32 17.11 -5.66
CA SER A 65 44.90 16.15 -6.68
C SER A 65 44.56 14.77 -6.11
N ARG A 66 43.37 14.28 -6.44
CA ARG A 66 42.83 12.99 -6.00
C ARG A 66 42.42 12.12 -7.18
N THR A 67 42.27 10.82 -6.95
CA THR A 67 41.98 9.85 -8.00
C THR A 67 40.75 8.99 -7.68
N ALA A 68 39.93 8.70 -8.69
CA ALA A 68 38.86 7.71 -8.67
C ALA A 68 38.95 6.79 -9.89
N TYR A 69 38.52 5.53 -9.74
CA TYR A 69 38.62 4.54 -10.80
C TYR A 69 37.26 3.90 -11.11
N LEU A 70 37.01 3.69 -12.40
CA LEU A 70 35.95 2.82 -12.90
C LEU A 70 36.63 1.67 -13.65
N GLN A 71 36.58 0.46 -13.09
CA GLN A 71 37.31 -0.69 -13.59
C GLN A 71 36.37 -1.68 -14.26
N SER A 72 36.79 -2.25 -15.40
CA SER A 72 36.01 -3.27 -16.09
C SER A 72 36.02 -4.59 -15.33
N ARG A 73 35.03 -5.43 -15.62
CA ARG A 73 35.16 -6.89 -15.44
C ARG A 73 36.24 -7.47 -16.36
N GLU A 74 36.52 -8.76 -16.21
CA GLU A 74 37.34 -9.50 -17.19
C GLU A 74 36.53 -9.74 -18.47
N PHE A 75 37.16 -9.47 -19.61
CA PHE A 75 36.59 -9.78 -20.90
C PHE A 75 37.08 -11.16 -21.34
N SER A 76 36.21 -11.91 -22.02
CA SER A 76 36.61 -13.18 -22.60
C SER A 76 37.33 -12.93 -23.92
N GLY A 77 38.57 -13.40 -24.06
CA GLY A 77 39.45 -13.08 -25.19
C GLY A 77 40.32 -11.86 -24.90
N ARG A 78 41.29 -11.60 -25.79
CA ARG A 78 42.21 -10.47 -25.67
C ARG A 78 41.58 -9.23 -26.27
N ILE A 79 41.60 -8.13 -25.51
CA ILE A 79 41.03 -6.85 -25.93
C ILE A 79 41.81 -6.31 -27.15
N GLN A 80 41.07 -5.94 -28.20
CA GLN A 80 41.60 -5.42 -29.46
C GLN A 80 41.41 -3.91 -29.58
N THR A 81 40.21 -3.41 -29.33
CA THR A 81 39.91 -1.97 -29.31
C THR A 81 39.05 -1.60 -28.13
N VAL A 82 39.21 -0.36 -27.67
CA VAL A 82 38.33 0.28 -26.69
C VAL A 82 37.93 1.62 -27.28
N SER A 83 36.65 1.86 -27.47
CA SER A 83 36.12 3.18 -27.79
C SER A 83 35.17 3.67 -26.72
N PHE A 84 35.13 4.98 -26.50
CA PHE A 84 34.24 5.62 -25.54
C PHE A 84 34.02 7.07 -25.94
N HIS A 85 32.93 7.65 -25.46
CA HIS A 85 32.67 9.07 -25.57
C HIS A 85 33.03 9.74 -24.26
N TYR A 86 33.65 10.92 -24.32
CA TYR A 86 33.94 11.70 -23.11
C TYR A 86 33.53 13.16 -23.27
N HIS A 87 33.20 13.78 -22.14
CA HIS A 87 32.92 15.20 -22.03
C HIS A 87 33.62 15.78 -20.80
N MET A 88 34.36 16.87 -21.00
CA MET A 88 35.16 17.52 -19.95
C MET A 88 35.04 19.03 -20.08
N TYR A 89 34.14 19.62 -19.30
CA TYR A 89 33.91 21.07 -19.22
C TYR A 89 34.06 21.55 -17.78
N GLY A 90 34.76 22.66 -17.58
CA GLY A 90 35.03 23.25 -16.26
C GLY A 90 36.46 23.78 -16.12
N ALA A 91 36.59 24.98 -15.54
CA ALA A 91 37.87 25.69 -15.42
C ALA A 91 38.90 25.00 -14.51
N HIS A 92 38.46 24.07 -13.65
CA HIS A 92 39.28 23.33 -12.69
C HIS A 92 39.32 21.84 -13.01
N MET A 93 39.31 21.52 -14.30
CA MET A 93 39.43 20.15 -14.78
C MET A 93 40.79 19.54 -14.42
N GLY A 94 40.77 18.27 -14.03
CA GLY A 94 41.98 17.47 -13.92
C GLY A 94 42.23 16.66 -15.19
N SER A 95 42.55 15.37 -15.06
CA SER A 95 42.80 14.47 -16.19
C SER A 95 41.90 13.25 -16.18
N LEU A 96 41.54 12.79 -17.37
CA LEU A 96 40.86 11.53 -17.61
C LEU A 96 41.82 10.63 -18.39
N ALA A 97 42.06 9.43 -17.87
CA ALA A 97 42.91 8.44 -18.51
C ALA A 97 42.20 7.09 -18.66
N LEU A 98 42.47 6.41 -19.77
CA LEU A 98 42.21 4.98 -19.93
C LEU A 98 43.52 4.26 -19.58
N GLU A 99 43.47 3.34 -18.62
CA GLU A 99 44.60 2.49 -18.25
C GLU A 99 44.27 1.02 -18.56
N GLY A 100 45.28 0.25 -18.96
CA GLY A 100 45.20 -1.19 -19.20
C GLY A 100 46.08 -1.97 -18.22
N LEU A 101 45.62 -3.13 -17.79
CA LEU A 101 46.37 -4.08 -16.96
C LEU A 101 47.08 -5.11 -17.86
N ASP A 102 48.41 -5.05 -17.91
CA ASP A 102 49.25 -6.03 -18.63
C ASP A 102 49.95 -6.94 -17.61
N GLY A 103 49.34 -8.10 -17.36
CA GLY A 103 49.80 -9.10 -16.40
C GLY A 103 49.72 -8.62 -14.94
N ASN A 104 50.66 -7.76 -14.54
CA ASN A 104 50.85 -7.33 -13.15
C ASN A 104 50.78 -5.81 -12.94
N SER A 105 50.84 -5.00 -14.00
CA SER A 105 50.94 -3.54 -13.87
C SER A 105 49.92 -2.79 -14.72
N TRP A 106 49.36 -1.73 -14.14
CA TRP A 106 48.52 -0.77 -14.86
C TRP A 106 49.39 0.25 -15.58
N PHE A 107 49.09 0.53 -16.85
CA PHE A 107 49.75 1.59 -17.61
C PHE A 107 48.74 2.40 -18.43
N THR A 108 49.08 3.66 -18.72
CA THR A 108 48.22 4.58 -19.46
C THR A 108 48.17 4.22 -20.94
N LEU A 109 46.96 3.98 -21.43
CA LEU A 109 46.63 3.74 -22.84
C LEU A 109 46.28 5.03 -23.56
N TRP A 110 45.56 5.91 -22.88
CA TRP A 110 45.16 7.22 -23.38
C TRP A 110 44.98 8.16 -22.19
N THR A 111 45.23 9.45 -22.40
CA THR A 111 44.99 10.48 -21.39
C THR A 111 44.69 11.82 -22.04
N THR A 112 43.76 12.56 -21.45
CA THR A 112 43.56 13.98 -21.73
C THR A 112 43.52 14.77 -20.42
N THR A 113 43.84 16.05 -20.48
CA THR A 113 43.98 16.92 -19.29
C THR A 113 43.41 18.30 -19.56
N GLY A 114 42.77 18.89 -18.56
CA GLY A 114 42.17 20.22 -18.67
C GLY A 114 40.82 20.19 -19.38
N GLN A 115 40.22 21.37 -19.52
CA GLN A 115 38.94 21.53 -20.21
C GLN A 115 39.08 21.16 -21.70
N GLN A 116 38.23 20.24 -22.16
CA GLN A 116 38.20 19.77 -23.54
C GLN A 116 37.00 20.32 -24.33
N HIS A 117 35.94 20.72 -23.63
CA HIS A 117 34.69 21.18 -24.23
C HIS A 117 34.38 22.62 -23.80
N PRO A 118 33.88 23.49 -24.69
CA PRO A 118 33.69 24.92 -24.40
C PRO A 118 32.44 25.24 -23.56
N ASN A 119 31.43 24.36 -23.53
CA ASN A 119 30.19 24.50 -22.78
C ASN A 119 29.47 23.14 -22.63
N HIS A 120 28.32 23.11 -21.94
CA HIS A 120 27.52 21.92 -21.67
C HIS A 120 26.88 21.28 -22.91
N GLN A 121 26.65 22.07 -23.97
CA GLN A 121 25.99 21.65 -25.20
C GLN A 121 27.00 21.22 -26.27
N ALA A 122 28.30 21.30 -25.98
CA ALA A 122 29.32 20.83 -26.88
C ALA A 122 29.13 19.32 -27.13
N PRO A 123 29.18 18.86 -28.39
CA PRO A 123 29.11 17.44 -28.69
C PRO A 123 30.20 16.67 -27.94
N TRP A 124 29.83 15.49 -27.44
CA TRP A 124 30.79 14.56 -26.83
C TRP A 124 31.89 14.18 -27.83
N THR A 125 33.12 14.00 -27.35
CA THR A 125 34.23 13.55 -28.18
C THR A 125 34.37 12.03 -28.12
N ARG A 126 34.40 11.34 -29.27
CA ARG A 126 34.68 9.91 -29.35
C ARG A 126 36.20 9.68 -29.39
N GLU A 127 36.68 8.82 -28.50
CA GLU A 127 38.05 8.31 -28.52
C GLU A 127 38.03 6.81 -28.86
N GLU A 128 39.00 6.35 -29.63
CA GLU A 128 39.20 4.94 -29.94
C GLU A 128 40.67 4.55 -29.82
N VAL A 129 40.95 3.63 -28.90
CA VAL A 129 42.29 3.11 -28.63
C VAL A 129 42.41 1.71 -29.18
N THR A 130 43.32 1.52 -30.13
CA THR A 130 43.69 0.20 -30.66
C THR A 130 44.80 -0.41 -29.83
N LEU A 131 44.62 -1.67 -29.41
CA LEU A 131 45.49 -2.40 -28.48
C LEU A 131 46.30 -3.52 -29.16
N SER A 132 46.42 -3.50 -30.49
CA SER A 132 47.20 -4.48 -31.27
C SER A 132 48.62 -4.66 -30.69
N GLY A 133 48.97 -5.91 -30.33
CA GLY A 133 50.27 -6.28 -29.76
C GLY A 133 50.42 -6.20 -28.22
N ARG A 134 49.47 -5.66 -27.45
CA ARG A 134 49.50 -5.60 -25.97
C ARG A 134 48.59 -6.63 -25.28
N THR A 135 49.00 -7.32 -24.22
CA THR A 135 48.15 -8.32 -23.55
C THR A 135 47.36 -7.68 -22.41
N ILE A 136 46.28 -6.98 -22.74
CA ILE A 136 45.45 -6.28 -21.76
C ILE A 136 44.36 -7.20 -21.21
N GLN A 137 44.42 -7.45 -19.90
CA GLN A 137 43.45 -8.30 -19.18
C GLN A 137 42.22 -7.52 -18.71
N LYS A 138 42.44 -6.28 -18.23
CA LYS A 138 41.40 -5.36 -17.74
C LYS A 138 41.70 -3.95 -18.20
N ILE A 139 40.66 -3.14 -18.30
CA ILE A 139 40.78 -1.70 -18.49
C ILE A 139 40.15 -0.96 -17.33
N ARG A 140 40.60 0.27 -17.10
CA ARG A 140 39.93 1.18 -16.17
C ARG A 140 40.01 2.61 -16.65
N PHE A 141 38.95 3.36 -16.37
CA PHE A 141 38.99 4.81 -16.45
C PHE A 141 39.48 5.36 -15.12
N LYS A 142 40.53 6.17 -15.18
CA LYS A 142 41.12 6.87 -14.05
C LYS A 142 40.83 8.36 -14.21
N GLY A 143 39.97 8.87 -13.35
CA GLY A 143 39.76 10.30 -13.22
C GLY A 143 40.69 10.84 -12.13
N THR A 144 41.45 11.87 -12.45
CA THR A 144 42.34 12.58 -11.50
C THR A 144 41.90 14.02 -11.43
N THR A 145 41.69 14.56 -10.23
CA THR A 145 41.26 15.95 -10.03
C THR A 145 42.45 16.91 -10.08
N THR A 146 42.19 18.21 -10.29
CA THR A 146 43.26 19.21 -10.45
C THR A 146 44.12 19.35 -9.19
N ASN A 147 45.43 19.59 -9.36
CA ASN A 147 46.32 19.97 -8.26
C ASN A 147 46.42 21.50 -8.07
N ASN A 148 45.54 22.26 -8.71
CA ASN A 148 45.51 23.71 -8.57
C ASN A 148 44.92 24.09 -7.20
N PRO A 149 45.63 24.85 -6.33
CA PRO A 149 45.11 25.29 -5.03
C PRO A 149 43.88 26.19 -5.15
N ASN A 150 43.70 26.88 -6.28
CA ASN A 150 42.49 27.63 -6.60
C ASN A 150 41.37 26.75 -7.17
N GLY A 151 41.68 25.48 -7.51
CA GLY A 151 40.76 24.48 -8.04
C GLY A 151 39.77 23.91 -7.03
N GLY A 152 39.83 24.35 -5.77
CA GLY A 152 38.83 24.04 -4.75
C GLY A 152 37.43 24.62 -5.03
N GLN A 153 37.25 25.44 -6.07
CA GLN A 153 36.01 26.16 -6.36
C GLN A 153 35.20 25.51 -7.49
N TYR A 154 34.29 24.59 -7.13
CA TYR A 154 33.03 24.22 -7.82
C TYR A 154 32.99 23.94 -9.35
N ARG A 155 34.13 23.88 -10.08
CA ARG A 155 34.09 23.86 -11.55
C ARG A 155 34.96 22.80 -12.25
N GLY A 156 34.68 21.51 -12.06
CA GLY A 156 35.12 20.49 -13.02
C GLY A 156 34.34 19.18 -12.91
N ASP A 157 33.67 18.77 -13.98
CA ASP A 157 33.09 17.41 -14.09
C ASP A 157 33.59 16.74 -15.35
N MET A 158 34.15 15.54 -15.20
CA MET A 158 34.50 14.69 -16.34
C MET A 158 33.49 13.57 -16.47
N ALA A 159 33.09 13.29 -17.70
CA ALA A 159 32.04 12.34 -18.00
C ALA A 159 32.49 11.38 -19.10
N ILE A 160 32.01 10.14 -19.03
CA ILE A 160 32.19 9.10 -20.05
C ILE A 160 30.86 8.43 -20.36
N ASP A 161 30.72 8.00 -21.60
CA ASP A 161 29.53 7.32 -22.09
C ASP A 161 29.85 6.36 -23.23
N TYR A 162 28.93 5.45 -23.51
CA TYR A 162 28.91 4.53 -24.64
C TYR A 162 30.26 3.82 -24.87
N ILE A 163 30.70 3.08 -23.86
CA ILE A 163 31.97 2.34 -23.89
C ILE A 163 31.78 1.05 -24.69
N THR A 164 32.59 0.86 -25.71
CA THR A 164 32.61 -0.34 -26.55
C THR A 164 33.99 -0.99 -26.46
N VAL A 165 34.02 -2.28 -26.14
CA VAL A 165 35.24 -3.08 -26.04
C VAL A 165 35.14 -4.24 -27.02
N THR A 166 36.07 -4.34 -27.96
CA THR A 166 36.16 -5.49 -28.86
C THR A 166 37.25 -6.44 -28.39
N THR A 167 37.04 -7.75 -28.56
CA THR A 167 38.03 -8.78 -28.25
C THR A 167 38.29 -9.68 -29.46
N ASP A 168 39.42 -10.39 -29.49
CA ASP A 168 39.70 -11.41 -30.52
C ASP A 168 39.01 -12.74 -30.25
N LYS A 169 38.19 -12.83 -29.20
CA LYS A 169 37.31 -13.98 -29.07
C LYS A 169 36.39 -13.97 -30.29
N ILE A 170 36.57 -14.99 -31.12
CA ILE A 170 35.65 -15.28 -32.21
C ILE A 170 34.36 -15.73 -31.56
N VAL A 171 33.29 -14.97 -31.77
CA VAL A 171 31.94 -15.44 -31.49
C VAL A 171 31.63 -16.48 -32.57
N THR A 172 31.93 -17.75 -32.28
CA THR A 172 31.50 -18.87 -33.11
C THR A 172 29.98 -18.97 -33.01
N SER A 173 29.33 -19.26 -34.14
CA SER A 173 27.89 -19.22 -34.42
C SER A 173 26.97 -20.09 -33.54
N ASP A 174 27.46 -20.67 -32.45
CA ASP A 174 26.77 -21.75 -31.73
C ASP A 174 26.12 -21.29 -30.42
N HIS A 175 26.04 -19.98 -30.15
CA HIS A 175 25.44 -19.46 -28.92
C HIS A 175 24.17 -18.68 -29.20
N TRP A 176 23.05 -19.39 -29.24
CA TRP A 176 21.75 -18.80 -28.93
C TRP A 176 21.80 -18.18 -27.53
N GLN A 177 21.62 -16.87 -27.41
CA GLN A 177 21.62 -16.18 -26.12
C GLN A 177 20.18 -15.96 -25.65
N LYS A 178 19.92 -16.30 -24.38
CA LYS A 178 18.68 -15.94 -23.69
C LYS A 178 18.79 -14.47 -23.29
N THR A 179 17.77 -13.64 -23.55
CA THR A 179 17.70 -12.32 -22.91
C THR A 179 17.69 -12.49 -21.38
N GLU A 180 18.34 -11.60 -20.63
CA GLU A 180 18.31 -11.64 -19.15
C GLU A 180 16.90 -11.40 -18.58
N SER A 181 15.93 -10.96 -19.41
CA SER A 181 14.52 -10.97 -19.05
C SER A 181 13.94 -12.38 -19.19
N GLU A 182 13.14 -12.80 -18.21
CA GLU A 182 12.62 -14.16 -18.05
C GLU A 182 11.65 -14.63 -19.17
N ASP A 183 11.51 -13.86 -20.25
CA ASP A 183 10.43 -13.96 -21.24
C ASP A 183 10.63 -15.04 -22.32
N GLY A 184 11.72 -15.81 -22.25
CA GLY A 184 11.95 -16.94 -23.16
C GLY A 184 12.32 -16.56 -24.60
N LEU A 185 12.90 -15.37 -24.80
CA LEU A 185 13.43 -14.93 -26.08
C LEU A 185 14.86 -15.44 -26.28
N TYR A 186 15.10 -16.12 -27.41
CA TYR A 186 16.40 -16.62 -27.81
C TYR A 186 16.79 -15.99 -29.15
N TYR A 187 18.00 -15.42 -29.23
CA TYR A 187 18.48 -14.81 -30.47
C TYR A 187 19.92 -15.21 -30.79
N GLY A 188 20.19 -15.23 -32.09
CA GLY A 188 21.51 -15.39 -32.70
C GLY A 188 21.57 -14.55 -33.98
N PRO A 189 22.71 -14.53 -34.71
CA PRO A 189 22.77 -13.80 -35.97
C PRO A 189 21.70 -14.32 -36.95
N GLY A 190 20.73 -13.48 -37.33
CA GLY A 190 19.68 -13.78 -38.32
C GLY A 190 18.40 -14.49 -37.82
N ASN A 191 18.45 -15.17 -36.68
CA ASN A 191 17.35 -16.00 -36.20
C ASN A 191 16.88 -15.57 -34.80
N VAL A 192 15.56 -15.63 -34.57
CA VAL A 192 14.93 -15.32 -33.28
C VAL A 192 13.88 -16.39 -32.97
N GLY A 193 13.95 -16.98 -31.77
CA GLY A 193 13.01 -17.99 -31.27
C GLY A 193 12.28 -17.51 -30.02
N ILE A 194 10.97 -17.78 -29.94
CA ILE A 194 10.16 -17.59 -28.72
C ILE A 194 9.86 -18.97 -28.13
N GLY A 195 10.40 -19.26 -26.96
CA GLY A 195 10.22 -20.54 -26.27
C GLY A 195 11.03 -21.71 -26.85
N ASP A 196 11.59 -21.57 -28.05
CA ASP A 196 12.56 -22.50 -28.63
C ASP A 196 14.00 -22.06 -28.34
N LYS A 197 14.79 -22.99 -27.81
CA LYS A 197 16.18 -22.76 -27.39
C LYS A 197 17.19 -22.91 -28.53
N GLN A 198 16.77 -23.42 -29.69
CA GLN A 198 17.61 -23.62 -30.88
C GLN A 198 16.80 -23.36 -32.17
N PRO A 199 16.26 -22.14 -32.36
CA PRO A 199 15.48 -21.83 -33.55
C PRO A 199 16.31 -22.06 -34.81
N GLN A 200 15.84 -22.94 -35.71
CA GLN A 200 16.56 -23.31 -36.94
C GLN A 200 16.17 -22.43 -38.14
N ALA A 201 15.25 -21.48 -37.96
CA ALA A 201 14.69 -20.66 -39.02
C ALA A 201 14.93 -19.17 -38.75
N ASP A 202 15.36 -18.45 -39.80
CA ASP A 202 15.56 -17.01 -39.73
C ASP A 202 14.23 -16.33 -39.46
N LEU A 203 14.23 -15.32 -38.58
CA LEU A 203 13.09 -14.41 -38.48
C LEU A 203 13.19 -13.42 -39.64
N SER A 204 12.88 -13.89 -40.85
CA SER A 204 12.72 -13.03 -42.00
C SER A 204 11.31 -12.44 -41.99
N ILE A 205 11.21 -11.12 -41.79
CA ILE A 205 9.95 -10.36 -41.90
C ILE A 205 9.35 -10.45 -43.32
N LEU A 206 10.11 -10.98 -44.29
CA LEU A 206 9.65 -11.20 -45.66
C LEU A 206 9.16 -12.63 -45.93
N GLY A 207 9.42 -13.59 -45.03
CA GLY A 207 9.04 -15.01 -45.10
C GLY A 207 9.12 -15.68 -46.48
N ASN A 208 8.55 -16.88 -46.58
CA ASN A 208 8.38 -17.56 -47.85
C ASN A 208 6.93 -17.36 -48.30
N LEU A 209 6.65 -16.25 -48.98
CA LEU A 209 5.30 -15.94 -49.46
C LEU A 209 4.68 -17.14 -50.18
N SER A 210 3.60 -17.68 -49.62
CA SER A 210 3.14 -19.05 -49.92
C SER A 210 1.71 -19.12 -50.45
N ARG A 211 0.84 -18.16 -50.14
CA ARG A 211 -0.51 -18.13 -50.69
C ARG A 211 -0.49 -17.53 -52.11
N PRO A 212 -0.88 -18.30 -53.14
CA PRO A 212 -0.85 -17.84 -54.52
C PRO A 212 -1.97 -16.83 -54.78
N LEU A 213 -1.67 -15.83 -55.61
CA LEU A 213 -2.67 -14.95 -56.20
C LEU A 213 -3.39 -15.66 -57.35
N THR A 214 -4.62 -15.20 -57.62
CA THR A 214 -5.36 -15.63 -58.81
C THR A 214 -4.64 -15.11 -60.06
N GLY A 215 -4.65 -15.90 -61.14
CA GLY A 215 -4.08 -15.50 -62.43
C GLY A 215 -2.56 -15.62 -62.51
N ARG A 216 -1.98 -14.90 -63.47
CA ARG A 216 -0.54 -14.92 -63.77
C ARG A 216 0.00 -13.50 -63.86
N VAL A 217 1.24 -13.29 -63.41
CA VAL A 217 1.88 -11.98 -63.34
C VAL A 217 3.16 -11.97 -64.15
N THR A 218 3.39 -10.86 -64.86
CA THR A 218 4.62 -10.56 -65.59
C THR A 218 5.18 -9.24 -65.06
N ALA A 219 6.46 -9.23 -64.69
CA ALA A 219 7.20 -8.01 -64.36
C ALA A 219 8.42 -7.92 -65.30
N PRO A 220 8.55 -6.88 -66.14
CA PRO A 220 9.71 -6.74 -67.02
C PRO A 220 11.01 -6.53 -66.23
N ALA A 221 12.13 -6.95 -66.82
CA ALA A 221 13.45 -6.67 -66.27
C ALA A 221 13.69 -5.15 -66.17
N ASN A 222 14.31 -4.73 -65.07
CA ASN A 222 14.59 -3.33 -64.75
C ASN A 222 13.34 -2.42 -64.75
N SER A 223 12.16 -2.97 -64.46
CA SER A 223 10.92 -2.20 -64.30
C SER A 223 10.27 -2.49 -62.95
N SER A 224 9.65 -1.47 -62.35
CA SER A 224 8.80 -1.62 -61.17
C SER A 224 7.34 -1.91 -61.53
N ASN A 225 6.97 -1.92 -62.81
CA ASN A 225 5.60 -2.22 -63.23
C ASN A 225 5.39 -3.73 -63.30
N ALA A 226 4.27 -4.23 -62.78
CA ALA A 226 3.84 -5.61 -62.95
C ALA A 226 2.42 -5.66 -63.53
N MET A 227 2.24 -6.53 -64.52
CA MET A 227 0.97 -6.73 -65.23
C MET A 227 0.45 -8.14 -65.00
N GLY A 228 -0.85 -8.23 -64.75
CA GLY A 228 -1.56 -9.48 -64.50
C GLY A 228 -2.45 -9.92 -65.66
N VAL A 229 -2.67 -11.22 -65.77
CA VAL A 229 -3.69 -11.83 -66.65
C VAL A 229 -4.55 -12.74 -65.79
N GLY A 230 -5.86 -12.46 -65.73
CA GLY A 230 -6.80 -13.17 -64.87
C GLY A 230 -6.60 -12.93 -63.37
N THR A 231 -5.81 -11.92 -63.01
CA THR A 231 -5.57 -11.48 -61.63
C THR A 231 -6.71 -10.61 -61.10
N ARG A 232 -6.82 -10.49 -59.78
CA ARG A 232 -7.75 -9.55 -59.12
C ARG A 232 -7.02 -8.71 -58.07
N PHE A 233 -5.99 -7.97 -58.49
CA PHE A 233 -5.11 -7.27 -57.55
C PHE A 233 -5.83 -6.33 -56.58
N THR A 234 -6.90 -5.65 -56.98
CA THR A 234 -7.63 -4.74 -56.06
C THR A 234 -8.41 -5.47 -54.97
N ARG A 235 -8.57 -6.80 -55.12
CA ARG A 235 -9.29 -7.67 -54.17
C ARG A 235 -8.36 -8.56 -53.37
N GLU A 236 -7.21 -8.90 -53.94
CA GLU A 236 -6.29 -9.88 -53.35
C GLU A 236 -5.08 -9.23 -52.65
N LEU A 237 -4.81 -7.97 -52.96
CA LEU A 237 -3.68 -7.20 -52.45
C LEU A 237 -4.12 -5.81 -51.96
N ARG A 238 -3.29 -5.21 -51.11
CA ARG A 238 -3.32 -3.81 -50.70
C ARG A 238 -1.97 -3.16 -50.97
N VAL A 239 -1.96 -1.85 -51.10
CA VAL A 239 -0.69 -1.09 -51.12
C VAL A 239 0.02 -1.31 -49.79
N GLY A 240 1.30 -1.67 -49.85
CA GLY A 240 2.10 -2.07 -48.70
C GLY A 240 2.23 -3.59 -48.51
N ASP A 241 1.40 -4.40 -49.17
CA ASP A 241 1.52 -5.86 -49.08
C ASP A 241 2.83 -6.35 -49.71
N SER A 242 3.38 -7.43 -49.15
CA SER A 242 4.51 -8.11 -49.76
C SER A 242 4.03 -9.06 -50.87
N ILE A 243 4.70 -9.02 -52.02
CA ILE A 243 4.42 -9.87 -53.18
C ILE A 243 5.71 -10.53 -53.67
N ARG A 244 5.68 -11.85 -53.85
CA ARG A 244 6.78 -12.61 -54.45
C ARG A 244 6.50 -12.85 -55.92
N LEU A 245 7.48 -12.48 -56.75
CA LEU A 245 7.51 -12.67 -58.19
C LEU A 245 8.80 -13.41 -58.55
N GLY A 246 8.68 -14.70 -58.92
CA GLY A 246 9.84 -15.58 -59.05
C GLY A 246 10.57 -15.76 -57.71
N ASP A 247 11.88 -15.55 -57.70
CA ASP A 247 12.73 -15.69 -56.50
C ASP A 247 12.94 -14.37 -55.75
N LYS A 248 12.17 -13.33 -56.09
CA LYS A 248 12.30 -11.99 -55.51
C LYS A 248 11.01 -11.56 -54.83
N VAL A 249 11.16 -10.90 -53.67
CA VAL A 249 10.07 -10.33 -52.88
C VAL A 249 10.12 -8.82 -52.99
N PHE A 250 8.94 -8.21 -53.16
CA PHE A 250 8.75 -6.77 -53.31
C PHE A 250 7.60 -6.30 -52.42
N VAL A 251 7.48 -4.99 -52.25
CA VAL A 251 6.30 -4.35 -51.66
C VAL A 251 5.46 -3.73 -52.77
N VAL A 252 4.14 -3.91 -52.72
CA VAL A 252 3.19 -3.27 -53.64
C VAL A 252 3.15 -1.77 -53.35
N ALA A 253 3.70 -0.95 -54.24
CA ALA A 253 3.76 0.51 -54.09
C ALA A 253 2.46 1.21 -54.55
N ALA A 254 1.79 0.70 -55.57
CA ALA A 254 0.47 1.16 -55.99
C ALA A 254 -0.29 0.05 -56.73
N ILE A 255 -1.62 0.06 -56.67
CA ILE A 255 -2.48 -0.82 -57.47
C ILE A 255 -3.33 0.08 -58.36
N THR A 256 -3.15 -0.01 -59.68
CA THR A 256 -3.84 0.85 -60.64
C THR A 256 -5.09 0.19 -61.22
N SER A 257 -5.16 -1.15 -61.21
CA SER A 257 -6.35 -1.94 -61.57
C SER A 257 -6.21 -3.38 -61.10
N ASP A 258 -7.22 -4.23 -61.35
CA ASP A 258 -7.15 -5.67 -61.07
C ASP A 258 -6.03 -6.41 -61.81
N ILE A 259 -5.46 -5.80 -62.84
CA ILE A 259 -4.42 -6.37 -63.71
C ILE A 259 -3.13 -5.54 -63.76
N ALA A 260 -3.00 -4.49 -62.95
CA ALA A 260 -1.79 -3.67 -62.96
C ALA A 260 -1.45 -3.12 -61.58
N LEU A 261 -0.18 -3.22 -61.21
CA LEU A 261 0.39 -2.67 -59.98
C LEU A 261 1.82 -2.16 -60.21
N THR A 262 2.31 -1.35 -59.30
CA THR A 262 3.72 -0.93 -59.23
C THR A 262 4.37 -1.50 -57.96
N LEU A 263 5.63 -1.87 -58.07
CA LEU A 263 6.49 -2.39 -57.01
C LEU A 263 7.33 -1.27 -56.42
N ASN A 264 7.78 -1.43 -55.19
CA ASN A 264 8.67 -0.48 -54.51
C ASN A 264 10.08 -0.41 -55.13
N ALA A 265 10.48 -1.41 -55.92
CA ALA A 265 11.76 -1.47 -56.62
C ALA A 265 11.61 -2.17 -57.97
N ALA A 266 12.54 -1.90 -58.90
CA ALA A 266 12.57 -2.57 -60.19
C ALA A 266 12.93 -4.05 -60.06
N HIS A 267 12.26 -4.92 -60.81
CA HIS A 267 12.58 -6.34 -60.84
C HIS A 267 13.88 -6.57 -61.62
N PRO A 268 14.98 -7.07 -61.01
CA PRO A 268 16.32 -7.02 -61.62
C PRO A 268 16.46 -7.87 -62.89
N VAL A 269 15.78 -9.03 -62.94
CA VAL A 269 15.85 -9.98 -64.06
C VAL A 269 14.53 -10.15 -64.83
N GLY A 270 13.47 -9.50 -64.36
CA GLY A 270 12.09 -9.76 -64.77
C GLY A 270 11.55 -11.15 -64.42
N VAL A 271 10.24 -11.33 -64.60
CA VAL A 271 9.55 -12.61 -64.57
C VAL A 271 8.42 -12.60 -65.58
N PHE A 272 8.17 -13.72 -66.26
CA PHE A 272 7.12 -13.86 -67.26
C PHE A 272 6.12 -14.94 -66.84
N ASN A 273 4.83 -14.62 -66.89
CA ASN A 273 3.73 -15.57 -66.68
C ASN A 273 3.85 -16.41 -65.39
N ALA A 274 4.32 -15.78 -64.30
CA ALA A 274 4.56 -16.44 -63.04
C ALA A 274 3.32 -16.41 -62.13
N THR A 275 3.23 -17.41 -61.24
CA THR A 275 2.36 -17.31 -60.07
C THR A 275 3.00 -16.34 -59.10
N ALA A 276 2.26 -15.32 -58.69
CA ALA A 276 2.64 -14.42 -57.62
C ALA A 276 2.15 -14.98 -56.28
N TYR A 277 2.89 -14.75 -55.20
CA TYR A 277 2.49 -15.18 -53.86
C TYR A 277 2.45 -14.00 -52.89
N THR A 278 1.52 -14.02 -51.93
CA THR A 278 1.38 -12.99 -50.91
C THR A 278 0.78 -13.59 -49.63
N ASP A 279 1.27 -13.18 -48.48
CA ASP A 279 0.76 -13.56 -47.16
C ASP A 279 0.55 -12.24 -46.42
N GLY A 280 -0.69 -11.98 -45.97
CA GLY A 280 -1.09 -10.66 -45.48
C GLY A 280 -0.44 -10.25 -44.15
N ASP A 281 0.10 -11.20 -43.40
CA ASP A 281 0.56 -11.01 -42.01
C ASP A 281 1.88 -11.77 -41.73
N LEU A 282 2.94 -11.46 -42.49
CA LEU A 282 4.24 -12.12 -42.36
C LEU A 282 4.91 -11.96 -40.99
N LEU A 283 4.59 -10.87 -40.27
CA LEU A 283 4.96 -10.70 -38.87
C LEU A 283 3.94 -9.80 -38.17
N SER A 284 3.05 -10.40 -37.37
CA SER A 284 2.21 -9.67 -36.41
C SER A 284 2.86 -9.73 -35.04
N VAL A 285 3.52 -8.65 -34.62
CA VAL A 285 3.99 -8.49 -33.23
C VAL A 285 3.01 -7.59 -32.51
N GLN A 286 2.14 -8.20 -31.70
CA GLN A 286 1.36 -7.45 -30.72
C GLN A 286 2.25 -7.14 -29.53
N THR A 287 2.65 -5.87 -29.39
CA THR A 287 3.21 -5.39 -28.13
C THR A 287 2.08 -5.34 -27.10
N GLY A 288 2.34 -5.83 -25.88
CA GLY A 288 1.38 -5.79 -24.77
C GLY A 288 1.01 -4.38 -24.28
N ALA A 289 1.28 -3.32 -25.05
CA ALA A 289 1.00 -1.93 -24.72
C ALA A 289 -0.06 -1.29 -25.64
N ALA A 290 -0.90 -2.10 -26.27
CA ALA A 290 -2.21 -1.68 -26.76
C ALA A 290 -3.28 -2.65 -26.25
N ASP A 291 -3.43 -2.71 -24.92
CA ASP A 291 -4.70 -3.13 -24.34
C ASP A 291 -5.70 -1.98 -24.49
N ALA A 292 -6.46 -2.02 -25.58
CA ALA A 292 -7.86 -1.62 -25.47
C ALA A 292 -8.77 -2.82 -25.14
N ASN A 293 -8.28 -4.09 -25.18
CA ASN A 293 -8.89 -5.28 -24.58
C ASN A 293 -7.91 -6.49 -24.44
N SER A 294 -6.91 -6.48 -23.56
CA SER A 294 -6.13 -7.66 -23.20
C SER A 294 -6.98 -8.51 -22.26
N GLY A 295 -7.87 -9.29 -22.86
CA GLY A 295 -7.74 -10.74 -22.85
C GLY A 295 -7.70 -11.50 -21.52
N GLY A 296 -7.77 -10.87 -20.35
CA GLY A 296 -8.46 -11.43 -19.21
C GLY A 296 -9.95 -11.36 -19.50
N THR A 297 -10.43 -12.07 -20.53
CA THR A 297 -11.86 -12.12 -20.81
C THR A 297 -12.48 -12.88 -19.67
N ILE A 298 -12.99 -12.16 -18.68
CA ILE A 298 -14.03 -12.72 -17.85
C ILE A 298 -15.15 -13.08 -18.83
N THR A 299 -15.22 -14.34 -19.24
CA THR A 299 -16.24 -14.87 -20.15
C THR A 299 -17.62 -14.88 -19.49
N GLY A 300 -17.65 -14.69 -18.17
CA GLY A 300 -18.82 -14.59 -17.34
C GLY A 300 -18.44 -14.26 -15.90
N VAL A 301 -19.04 -13.22 -15.33
CA VAL A 301 -19.14 -13.05 -13.88
C VAL A 301 -20.50 -13.56 -13.45
N THR A 302 -20.50 -14.61 -12.63
CA THR A 302 -21.71 -15.05 -11.92
C THR A 302 -21.65 -14.48 -10.49
N ALA A 303 -22.65 -13.70 -10.11
CA ALA A 303 -22.74 -13.19 -8.75
C ALA A 303 -22.97 -14.35 -7.77
N GLY A 304 -22.08 -14.50 -6.79
CA GLY A 304 -22.21 -15.47 -5.69
C GLY A 304 -23.32 -15.09 -4.70
N ALA A 305 -23.53 -15.92 -3.69
CA ALA A 305 -24.51 -15.66 -2.64
C ALA A 305 -24.26 -14.28 -1.96
N GLY A 306 -25.29 -13.44 -1.89
CA GLY A 306 -25.21 -12.08 -1.32
C GLY A 306 -24.89 -10.97 -2.33
N LEU A 307 -24.63 -11.30 -3.59
CA LEU A 307 -24.42 -10.34 -4.68
C LEU A 307 -25.50 -10.51 -5.75
N ALA A 308 -25.77 -9.43 -6.48
CA ALA A 308 -26.62 -9.39 -7.67
C ALA A 308 -25.87 -8.74 -8.83
N GLY A 309 -26.33 -8.98 -10.05
CA GLY A 309 -25.66 -8.53 -11.28
C GLY A 309 -24.83 -9.65 -11.91
N GLY A 310 -23.70 -9.30 -12.52
CA GLY A 310 -22.92 -10.21 -13.36
C GLY A 310 -23.15 -9.96 -14.85
N GLY A 311 -22.50 -10.75 -15.70
CA GLY A 311 -22.56 -10.58 -17.16
C GLY A 311 -21.47 -11.37 -17.89
N VAL A 312 -21.70 -11.66 -19.17
CA VAL A 312 -20.84 -12.52 -20.02
C VAL A 312 -20.05 -11.74 -21.09
N SER A 313 -20.27 -10.43 -21.19
CA SER A 313 -19.55 -9.55 -22.12
C SER A 313 -19.71 -8.07 -21.72
N GLY A 314 -18.73 -7.24 -22.05
CA GLY A 314 -18.75 -5.79 -21.78
C GLY A 314 -18.50 -5.44 -20.31
N THR A 315 -18.77 -4.19 -19.93
CA THR A 315 -18.61 -3.73 -18.54
C THR A 315 -19.60 -4.46 -17.64
N VAL A 316 -19.10 -5.29 -16.73
CA VAL A 316 -19.92 -6.02 -15.75
C VAL A 316 -20.13 -5.16 -14.50
N SER A 317 -21.40 -5.02 -14.09
CA SER A 317 -21.75 -4.42 -12.80
C SER A 317 -22.13 -5.50 -11.79
N LEU A 318 -21.40 -5.56 -10.68
CA LEU A 318 -21.78 -6.29 -9.48
C LEU A 318 -22.34 -5.30 -8.47
N LYS A 319 -23.47 -5.66 -7.86
CA LYS A 319 -24.03 -4.92 -6.73
C LYS A 319 -24.27 -5.85 -5.57
N VAL A 320 -24.15 -5.26 -4.40
CA VAL A 320 -24.54 -5.80 -3.11
C VAL A 320 -26.06 -6.06 -3.15
N ASP A 321 -26.49 -7.33 -3.08
CA ASP A 321 -27.91 -7.69 -3.05
C ASP A 321 -28.46 -7.51 -1.64
N THR A 322 -28.87 -6.29 -1.32
CA THR A 322 -29.37 -5.91 0.01
C THR A 322 -30.53 -6.78 0.49
N THR A 323 -31.28 -7.46 -0.38
CA THR A 323 -32.35 -8.38 0.04
C THR A 323 -31.82 -9.69 0.64
N ARG A 324 -30.58 -10.08 0.31
CA ARG A 324 -29.91 -11.29 0.82
C ARG A 324 -28.90 -11.00 1.92
N ILE A 325 -28.16 -9.90 1.85
CA ILE A 325 -27.15 -9.53 2.85
C ILE A 325 -27.72 -8.72 4.02
N GLN A 326 -28.95 -8.18 3.91
CA GLN A 326 -29.68 -7.74 5.09
C GLN A 326 -30.30 -8.91 5.88
N ASN A 327 -30.31 -10.14 5.34
CA ASN A 327 -30.59 -11.36 6.12
C ASN A 327 -29.39 -11.79 6.99
N ARG A 328 -28.57 -10.84 7.44
CA ARG A 328 -27.47 -11.10 8.38
C ARG A 328 -27.95 -11.44 9.78
N VAL A 329 -29.24 -11.33 10.06
CA VAL A 329 -29.82 -11.68 11.35
C VAL A 329 -30.81 -12.81 11.09
N SER A 330 -30.39 -14.05 11.31
CA SER A 330 -31.19 -15.26 11.05
C SER A 330 -32.12 -15.64 12.21
N GLY A 331 -32.11 -14.86 13.30
CA GLY A 331 -32.85 -15.15 14.52
C GLY A 331 -33.45 -13.92 15.20
N ILE A 332 -34.39 -14.16 16.11
CA ILE A 332 -34.97 -13.14 17.00
C ILE A 332 -34.67 -13.54 18.44
N CYS A 333 -34.45 -12.55 19.31
CA CYS A 333 -34.43 -12.81 20.74
C CYS A 333 -35.85 -12.94 21.26
N ALA A 334 -36.10 -13.95 22.10
CA ALA A 334 -37.36 -14.08 22.80
C ALA A 334 -37.66 -12.81 23.63
N VAL A 335 -38.94 -12.51 23.82
CA VAL A 335 -39.39 -11.37 24.63
C VAL A 335 -38.68 -11.38 25.99
N GLY A 336 -38.04 -10.26 26.36
CA GLY A 336 -37.27 -10.12 27.60
C GLY A 336 -35.76 -10.38 27.48
N ARG A 337 -35.24 -10.57 26.27
CA ARG A 337 -33.80 -10.72 25.97
C ARG A 337 -33.34 -9.70 24.92
N SER A 338 -32.07 -9.31 24.95
CA SER A 338 -31.43 -8.40 23.98
C SER A 338 -30.41 -9.16 23.14
N ILE A 339 -30.13 -8.63 21.94
CA ILE A 339 -29.04 -9.11 21.10
C ILE A 339 -27.72 -8.72 21.77
N ARG A 340 -26.95 -9.73 22.18
CA ARG A 340 -25.59 -9.55 22.69
C ARG A 340 -24.57 -9.54 21.56
N GLU A 341 -24.77 -10.41 20.57
CA GLU A 341 -23.85 -10.59 19.44
C GLU A 341 -24.61 -11.11 18.22
N ILE A 342 -24.13 -10.74 17.03
CA ILE A 342 -24.49 -11.36 15.75
C ILE A 342 -23.20 -11.92 15.15
N SER A 343 -23.11 -13.25 15.01
CA SER A 343 -21.92 -13.92 14.43
C SER A 343 -21.74 -13.59 12.94
N GLU A 344 -20.56 -13.90 12.38
CA GLU A 344 -20.30 -13.73 10.93
C GLU A 344 -21.27 -14.52 10.04
N ALA A 345 -21.79 -15.66 10.54
CA ALA A 345 -22.80 -16.48 9.88
C ALA A 345 -24.25 -15.96 10.06
N GLY A 346 -24.43 -14.89 10.83
CA GLY A 346 -25.71 -14.22 11.06
C GLY A 346 -26.57 -14.77 12.20
N ASN A 347 -26.03 -15.74 12.96
CA ASN A 347 -26.70 -16.26 14.16
C ASN A 347 -26.71 -15.20 15.28
N VAL A 348 -27.83 -15.12 15.98
CA VAL A 348 -28.06 -14.18 17.08
C VAL A 348 -27.79 -14.84 18.42
N THR A 349 -26.85 -14.30 19.18
CA THR A 349 -26.64 -14.65 20.59
C THR A 349 -27.42 -13.67 21.45
N CYS A 350 -28.39 -14.16 22.21
CA CYS A 350 -29.22 -13.33 23.07
C CYS A 350 -28.74 -13.37 24.52
N GLU A 351 -28.71 -12.23 25.19
CA GLU A 351 -28.54 -12.12 26.64
C GLU A 351 -29.87 -11.78 27.33
N PRO A 352 -30.05 -12.12 28.62
CA PRO A 352 -31.17 -11.59 29.37
C PRO A 352 -31.06 -10.06 29.37
N ASN A 353 -32.18 -9.35 29.16
CA ASN A 353 -32.20 -7.94 29.50
C ASN A 353 -31.96 -7.87 31.01
N HIS A 354 -30.81 -7.36 31.46
CA HIS A 354 -30.60 -6.93 32.86
C HIS A 354 -31.38 -5.61 33.10
N GLY A 355 -32.63 -5.59 32.65
CA GLY A 355 -33.51 -4.45 32.71
C GLY A 355 -34.14 -4.32 34.08
N LEU A 356 -34.50 -3.09 34.40
CA LEU A 356 -35.48 -2.78 35.43
C LEU A 356 -36.78 -3.56 35.13
N VAL A 357 -37.14 -4.48 36.01
CA VAL A 357 -38.28 -5.39 35.89
C VAL A 357 -39.54 -4.75 36.49
N ASP A 358 -39.40 -4.12 37.66
CA ASP A 358 -40.46 -3.37 38.35
C ASP A 358 -39.82 -2.25 39.16
N TYR A 359 -40.58 -1.18 39.41
CA TYR A 359 -40.17 -0.06 40.24
C TYR A 359 -41.34 0.40 41.11
N LYS A 360 -41.08 0.56 42.41
CA LYS A 360 -42.04 1.11 43.37
C LYS A 360 -41.39 2.26 44.13
N TYR A 361 -42.20 3.24 44.48
CA TYR A 361 -41.75 4.46 45.12
C TYR A 361 -42.76 4.93 46.17
N ALA A 362 -42.26 5.36 47.32
CA ALA A 362 -43.02 6.00 48.37
C ALA A 362 -42.23 7.22 48.88
N GLN A 363 -42.96 8.23 49.32
CA GLN A 363 -42.39 9.42 49.93
C GLN A 363 -43.30 9.96 51.01
N THR A 364 -42.72 10.72 51.93
CA THR A 364 -43.48 11.48 52.92
C THR A 364 -42.83 12.84 53.14
N ASN A 365 -43.66 13.87 53.20
CA ASN A 365 -43.28 15.19 53.68
C ASN A 365 -43.78 15.47 55.10
N THR A 366 -44.44 14.51 55.75
CA THR A 366 -44.98 14.74 57.10
C THR A 366 -43.84 15.08 58.05
N ALA A 367 -44.04 16.15 58.82
CA ALA A 367 -43.16 16.53 59.89
C ALA A 367 -43.46 15.63 61.11
N LEU A 368 -42.49 14.84 61.53
CA LEU A 368 -42.66 13.84 62.59
C LEU A 368 -41.65 14.07 63.71
N ASN A 369 -42.06 13.74 64.93
CA ASN A 369 -41.19 13.65 66.11
C ASN A 369 -41.33 12.22 66.64
N LEU A 370 -40.32 11.41 66.39
CA LEU A 370 -40.33 9.95 66.54
C LEU A 370 -39.42 9.58 67.72
N SER A 371 -39.84 8.67 68.60
CA SER A 371 -39.14 8.33 69.85
C SER A 371 -38.55 6.92 69.88
N GLY A 372 -38.65 6.18 68.78
CA GLY A 372 -38.17 4.82 68.64
C GLY A 372 -36.66 4.81 68.46
N THR A 373 -35.98 3.99 69.26
CA THR A 373 -34.52 3.92 69.30
C THR A 373 -34.02 2.66 68.61
N PHE A 374 -32.81 2.75 68.06
CA PHE A 374 -32.01 1.61 67.62
C PHE A 374 -30.79 1.52 68.54
N PRO A 375 -30.77 0.57 69.51
CA PRO A 375 -29.64 0.41 70.41
C PRO A 375 -28.32 0.24 69.63
N TRP A 376 -27.29 0.94 70.07
CA TRP A 376 -25.94 0.78 69.53
C TRP A 376 -25.25 -0.39 70.24
N ASP A 377 -25.57 -1.59 69.78
CA ASP A 377 -25.00 -2.84 70.25
C ASP A 377 -24.67 -3.78 69.07
N ASP A 378 -24.14 -4.97 69.40
CA ASP A 378 -23.75 -5.98 68.41
C ASP A 378 -24.93 -6.88 67.96
N SER A 379 -26.17 -6.55 68.33
CA SER A 379 -27.35 -7.33 67.95
C SER A 379 -27.91 -6.90 66.59
N ILE A 380 -28.58 -7.81 65.89
CA ILE A 380 -29.29 -7.47 64.65
C ILE A 380 -30.56 -6.70 65.03
N PRO A 381 -30.80 -5.49 64.50
CA PRO A 381 -31.92 -4.69 64.94
C PRO A 381 -33.27 -5.38 64.79
N LEU A 382 -34.09 -5.25 65.82
CA LEU A 382 -35.38 -5.93 65.95
C LEU A 382 -36.51 -5.08 65.38
N ILE A 383 -37.60 -5.73 64.95
CA ILE A 383 -38.82 -5.04 64.47
C ILE A 383 -39.51 -4.24 65.58
N SER A 384 -39.13 -4.40 66.84
CA SER A 384 -39.58 -3.52 67.94
C SER A 384 -38.81 -2.19 67.99
N GLU A 385 -37.66 -2.10 67.33
CA GLU A 385 -36.74 -0.97 67.39
C GLU A 385 -36.98 0.03 66.25
N GLY A 386 -36.61 1.28 66.51
CA GLY A 386 -36.90 2.43 65.64
C GLY A 386 -38.41 2.64 65.40
N ASN A 387 -38.74 3.69 64.66
CA ASN A 387 -40.10 3.93 64.18
C ASN A 387 -40.20 3.64 62.68
N LYS A 388 -41.31 3.00 62.27
CA LYS A 388 -41.66 2.86 60.86
C LYS A 388 -41.92 4.24 60.24
N LEU A 389 -41.17 4.56 59.19
CA LEU A 389 -41.32 5.81 58.45
C LEU A 389 -42.09 5.61 57.14
N LEU A 390 -41.65 4.66 56.30
CA LEU A 390 -42.24 4.36 55.00
C LEU A 390 -42.39 2.85 54.83
N SER A 391 -43.28 2.43 53.92
CA SER A 391 -43.45 1.04 53.56
C SER A 391 -43.79 0.92 52.08
N LEU A 392 -43.35 -0.17 51.46
CA LEU A 392 -43.58 -0.46 50.05
C LEU A 392 -43.94 -1.92 49.87
N ASP A 393 -44.85 -2.16 48.94
CA ASP A 393 -45.21 -3.50 48.48
C ASP A 393 -44.62 -3.73 47.10
N ILE A 394 -43.95 -4.87 46.91
CA ILE A 394 -43.48 -5.33 45.60
C ILE A 394 -43.74 -6.82 45.45
N ALA A 395 -44.22 -7.23 44.27
CA ALA A 395 -44.37 -8.63 43.87
C ALA A 395 -43.31 -8.94 42.81
N PRO A 396 -42.15 -9.50 43.19
CA PRO A 396 -41.08 -9.82 42.27
C PRO A 396 -41.59 -10.72 41.14
N LYS A 397 -41.13 -10.47 39.91
CA LYS A 397 -41.55 -11.25 38.74
C LYS A 397 -40.88 -12.61 38.69
N ASP A 398 -39.66 -12.73 39.18
CA ASP A 398 -38.92 -14.00 39.22
C ASP A 398 -38.18 -14.15 40.56
N VAL A 399 -38.10 -15.39 41.07
CA VAL A 399 -37.21 -15.72 42.19
C VAL A 399 -35.76 -15.56 41.75
N GLY A 400 -34.94 -14.94 42.59
CA GLY A 400 -33.52 -14.69 42.30
C GLY A 400 -33.23 -13.32 41.70
N ASN A 401 -34.25 -12.55 41.29
CA ASN A 401 -34.09 -11.15 40.90
C ASN A 401 -33.58 -10.31 42.08
N LEU A 402 -32.78 -9.29 41.79
CA LEU A 402 -32.24 -8.38 42.78
C LEU A 402 -33.24 -7.24 43.05
N LEU A 403 -33.64 -7.07 44.29
CA LEU A 403 -34.39 -5.92 44.77
C LEU A 403 -33.41 -4.89 45.34
N VAL A 404 -33.24 -3.78 44.63
CA VAL A 404 -32.37 -2.67 45.03
C VAL A 404 -33.24 -1.61 45.68
N PHE A 405 -33.07 -1.44 46.99
CA PHE A 405 -33.77 -0.45 47.80
C PHE A 405 -32.92 0.79 47.94
N GLU A 406 -33.47 1.95 47.57
CA GLU A 406 -32.76 3.23 47.62
C GLU A 406 -33.69 4.34 48.11
N GLY A 407 -33.11 5.34 48.78
CA GLY A 407 -33.87 6.50 49.22
C GLY A 407 -33.04 7.45 50.06
N SER A 408 -33.72 8.46 50.58
CA SER A 408 -33.14 9.48 51.44
C SER A 408 -34.10 9.83 52.57
N VAL A 409 -33.56 10.06 53.76
CA VAL A 409 -34.32 10.53 54.92
C VAL A 409 -33.77 11.86 55.36
N ASN A 410 -34.66 12.86 55.50
CA ASN A 410 -34.30 14.13 56.09
C ASN A 410 -34.61 14.12 57.58
N TRP A 411 -33.61 14.34 58.41
CA TRP A 411 -33.73 14.18 59.85
C TRP A 411 -32.95 15.22 60.64
N LYS A 412 -33.29 15.38 61.92
CA LYS A 412 -32.59 16.23 62.88
C LYS A 412 -32.75 15.68 64.29
N GLU A 413 -31.64 15.64 65.03
CA GLU A 413 -31.63 15.35 66.47
C GLU A 413 -32.02 16.62 67.26
N PRO A 414 -32.99 16.58 68.18
CA PRO A 414 -33.45 17.74 68.95
C PRO A 414 -32.42 18.31 69.93
N SER A 415 -31.56 17.47 70.52
CA SER A 415 -30.54 17.89 71.48
C SER A 415 -29.58 16.73 71.76
N ASN A 416 -28.28 16.95 71.52
CA ASN A 416 -27.15 16.00 71.51
C ASN A 416 -26.77 15.55 70.10
N HIS A 417 -25.47 15.62 69.79
CA HIS A 417 -24.85 15.38 68.47
C HIS A 417 -23.98 14.11 68.46
N SER A 418 -24.20 13.19 69.39
CA SER A 418 -23.33 12.04 69.63
C SER A 418 -23.82 10.73 69.00
N ASP A 419 -25.04 10.72 68.46
CA ASP A 419 -25.73 9.48 68.16
C ASP A 419 -25.71 9.19 66.66
N TYR A 420 -25.85 7.91 66.32
CA TYR A 420 -25.97 7.47 64.94
C TYR A 420 -27.44 7.44 64.55
N PHE A 421 -27.74 8.09 63.43
CA PHE A 421 -28.99 7.90 62.72
C PHE A 421 -28.97 6.58 61.99
N VAL A 422 -29.83 5.66 62.43
CA VAL A 422 -29.92 4.33 61.86
C VAL A 422 -31.17 4.21 61.00
N VAL A 423 -30.97 3.69 59.80
CA VAL A 423 -32.02 3.28 58.86
C VAL A 423 -31.98 1.76 58.76
N GLY A 424 -33.07 1.10 59.12
CA GLY A 424 -33.24 -0.34 58.99
C GLY A 424 -34.28 -0.71 57.95
N LEU A 425 -33.95 -1.68 57.10
CA LEU A 425 -34.88 -2.29 56.15
C LEU A 425 -35.43 -3.60 56.75
N PHE A 426 -36.75 -3.72 56.81
CA PHE A 426 -37.44 -4.90 57.35
C PHE A 426 -38.42 -5.46 56.33
N LYS A 427 -38.54 -6.78 56.24
CA LYS A 427 -39.62 -7.46 55.51
C LYS A 427 -40.71 -7.85 56.50
N LYS A 428 -41.97 -7.57 56.13
CA LYS A 428 -43.12 -7.87 56.98
C LYS A 428 -43.19 -9.38 57.26
N GLY A 429 -43.26 -9.74 58.53
CA GLY A 429 -43.23 -11.13 58.99
C GLY A 429 -41.90 -11.53 59.62
N GLU A 430 -40.82 -10.79 59.35
CA GLU A 430 -39.51 -10.99 59.97
C GLU A 430 -39.39 -10.23 61.30
N SER A 431 -38.67 -10.80 62.26
CA SER A 431 -38.40 -10.19 63.56
C SER A 431 -37.16 -9.28 63.56
N THR A 432 -36.28 -9.43 62.59
CA THR A 432 -34.99 -8.72 62.49
C THR A 432 -34.88 -7.93 61.19
N ALA A 433 -34.00 -6.92 61.17
CA ALA A 433 -33.66 -6.17 59.97
C ALA A 433 -32.97 -7.06 58.94
N ILE A 434 -33.25 -6.81 57.66
CA ILE A 434 -32.56 -7.42 56.50
C ILE A 434 -31.22 -6.71 56.28
N ALA A 435 -31.22 -5.39 56.42
CA ALA A 435 -30.06 -4.55 56.23
C ALA A 435 -30.21 -3.25 57.02
N THR A 436 -29.10 -2.67 57.41
CA THR A 436 -29.05 -1.42 58.16
C THR A 436 -27.98 -0.50 57.59
N SER A 437 -28.22 0.80 57.69
CA SER A 437 -27.26 1.85 57.38
C SER A 437 -27.27 2.82 58.56
N ALA A 438 -26.10 3.33 58.92
CA ALA A 438 -25.94 4.29 59.98
C ALA A 438 -25.20 5.51 59.44
N ASP A 439 -25.61 6.68 59.88
CA ASP A 439 -25.00 7.95 59.52
C ASP A 439 -24.82 8.79 60.78
N ARG A 440 -23.80 9.63 60.79
CA ARG A 440 -23.46 10.47 61.94
C ARG A 440 -23.44 11.91 61.51
N ALA A 441 -24.20 12.75 62.20
CA ALA A 441 -24.36 14.17 61.85
C ALA A 441 -23.04 14.94 61.68
N SER A 442 -21.96 14.56 62.38
CA SER A 442 -20.65 15.20 62.23
C SER A 442 -19.94 14.89 60.91
N GLU A 443 -20.25 13.78 60.27
CA GLU A 443 -19.53 13.24 59.10
C GLU A 443 -20.30 13.48 57.80
N THR A 444 -21.62 13.63 57.86
CA THR A 444 -22.48 13.94 56.69
C THR A 444 -22.41 15.39 56.20
N GLY A 445 -21.48 16.20 56.71
CA GLY A 445 -21.39 17.64 56.40
C GLY A 445 -22.46 18.50 57.08
N CYS A 446 -23.21 17.96 58.06
CA CYS A 446 -24.21 18.72 58.82
C CYS A 446 -23.60 19.69 59.87
N GLN A 447 -22.33 20.11 59.75
CA GLN A 447 -21.64 20.89 60.79
C GLN A 447 -21.80 22.42 60.69
N LYS A 448 -22.39 22.97 61.76
CA LYS A 448 -22.16 24.24 62.49
C LYS A 448 -21.63 25.47 61.73
N SER A 449 -22.55 26.31 61.24
CA SER A 449 -22.52 27.75 61.56
C SER A 449 -23.92 28.38 61.52
N GLY A 450 -24.46 28.75 62.71
CA GLY A 450 -25.60 29.67 62.87
C GLY A 450 -27.01 29.21 62.42
N TYR A 451 -27.75 28.61 63.35
CA TYR A 451 -29.22 28.49 63.39
C TYR A 451 -29.91 27.60 62.32
N VAL A 452 -30.10 26.34 62.73
CA VAL A 452 -31.01 25.29 62.22
C VAL A 452 -30.48 24.36 61.11
N TYR A 453 -30.24 23.09 61.46
CA TYR A 453 -29.75 22.04 60.55
C TYR A 453 -30.79 20.94 60.36
N ILE A 454 -30.90 20.44 59.14
CA ILE A 454 -31.58 19.20 58.80
C ILE A 454 -30.56 18.38 58.00
N CYS A 455 -30.27 17.17 58.44
CA CYS A 455 -29.41 16.22 57.74
C CYS A 455 -30.21 15.44 56.68
N THR A 456 -29.55 15.04 55.60
CA THR A 456 -30.12 14.11 54.62
C THR A 456 -29.22 12.89 54.54
N SER A 457 -29.71 11.75 55.04
CA SER A 457 -29.00 10.48 54.92
C SER A 457 -29.57 9.67 53.78
N THR A 458 -28.69 9.13 52.94
CA THR A 458 -29.06 8.24 51.84
C THR A 458 -28.74 6.80 52.21
N PHE A 459 -29.51 5.85 51.68
CA PHE A 459 -29.27 4.43 51.91
C PHE A 459 -29.44 3.65 50.61
N LYS A 460 -28.72 2.54 50.53
CA LYS A 460 -28.83 1.57 49.45
C LYS A 460 -28.70 0.16 50.01
N PHE A 461 -29.71 -0.67 49.81
CA PHE A 461 -29.72 -2.06 50.21
C PHE A 461 -30.04 -2.96 49.02
N ILE A 462 -29.49 -4.18 49.03
CA ILE A 462 -29.75 -5.17 48.00
C ILE A 462 -30.30 -6.42 48.69
N TYR A 463 -31.42 -6.92 48.19
CA TYR A 463 -32.05 -8.15 48.64
C TYR A 463 -32.29 -9.06 47.44
N THR A 464 -32.00 -10.35 47.55
CA THR A 464 -32.34 -11.30 46.48
C THR A 464 -33.74 -11.83 46.75
N SER A 465 -34.66 -11.64 45.80
CA SER A 465 -36.04 -12.13 45.93
C SER A 465 -36.08 -13.66 46.10
N ASP A 466 -36.82 -14.12 47.11
CA ASP A 466 -36.99 -15.53 47.45
C ASP A 466 -38.35 -16.11 47.03
N ALA A 467 -39.28 -15.26 46.58
CA ALA A 467 -40.59 -15.63 46.08
C ALA A 467 -41.13 -14.57 45.11
N THR A 468 -42.15 -14.93 44.33
CA THR A 468 -42.85 -14.04 43.38
C THR A 468 -44.19 -13.51 43.92
N VAL A 469 -44.45 -13.72 45.21
CA VAL A 469 -45.64 -13.19 45.89
C VAL A 469 -45.39 -11.76 46.37
N ASN A 470 -46.47 -11.01 46.62
CA ASN A 470 -46.36 -9.65 47.14
C ASN A 470 -45.67 -9.64 48.52
N MET A 471 -44.59 -8.88 48.62
CA MET A 471 -43.80 -8.67 49.83
C MET A 471 -43.91 -7.22 50.27
N THR A 472 -44.14 -7.01 51.56
CA THR A 472 -44.13 -5.67 52.16
C THR A 472 -42.78 -5.42 52.82
N PHE A 473 -42.09 -4.37 52.40
CA PHE A 473 -40.89 -3.88 53.06
C PHE A 473 -41.19 -2.60 53.83
N GLN A 474 -40.53 -2.42 54.97
CA GLN A 474 -40.68 -1.29 55.86
C GLN A 474 -39.33 -0.65 56.12
N LEU A 475 -39.27 0.67 55.90
CA LEU A 475 -38.15 1.49 56.30
C LEU A 475 -38.40 1.99 57.71
N ARG A 476 -37.51 1.64 58.64
CA ARG A 476 -37.57 2.13 60.02
C ARG A 476 -36.36 3.00 60.31
N VAL A 477 -36.57 4.00 61.12
CA VAL A 477 -35.57 5.01 61.45
C VAL A 477 -35.53 5.25 62.95
N GLY A 478 -34.37 5.59 63.49
CA GLY A 478 -34.20 5.89 64.90
C GLY A 478 -32.78 6.32 65.23
N LEU A 479 -32.58 6.72 66.49
CA LEU A 479 -31.27 7.05 67.06
C LEU A 479 -30.91 6.03 68.14
N ASN A 480 -29.66 6.02 68.60
CA ASN A 480 -29.25 5.24 69.77
C ASN A 480 -30.01 5.66 71.05
N GLY A 481 -30.33 6.94 71.20
CA GLY A 481 -31.19 7.43 72.27
C GLY A 481 -31.97 8.69 71.88
N GLY A 482 -33.12 8.88 72.52
CA GLY A 482 -33.93 10.09 72.37
C GLY A 482 -34.80 10.13 71.12
N ASN A 483 -35.37 11.30 70.87
CA ASN A 483 -36.28 11.51 69.75
C ASN A 483 -35.54 11.97 68.48
N ILE A 484 -36.14 11.72 67.33
CA ILE A 484 -35.69 12.21 66.03
C ILE A 484 -36.80 12.99 65.32
N LEU A 485 -36.43 14.14 64.79
CA LEU A 485 -37.31 14.95 63.95
C LEU A 485 -37.13 14.54 62.50
N ILE A 486 -38.22 14.21 61.80
CA ILE A 486 -38.20 13.88 60.37
C ILE A 486 -38.86 15.00 59.58
N ASN A 487 -38.25 15.39 58.46
CA ASN A 487 -38.71 16.45 57.54
C ASN A 487 -38.98 17.81 58.22
N GLN A 488 -38.38 18.06 59.38
CA GLN A 488 -38.49 19.31 60.12
C GLN A 488 -37.24 19.53 60.99
N ALA A 489 -37.09 20.75 61.49
CA ALA A 489 -36.14 21.09 62.53
C ALA A 489 -36.85 21.47 63.83
N GLU A 490 -36.10 21.84 64.86
CA GLU A 490 -36.61 22.17 66.20
C GLU A 490 -37.60 23.34 66.20
N ASP A 491 -37.43 24.32 65.31
CA ASP A 491 -38.31 25.48 65.13
C ASP A 491 -39.37 25.28 64.03
N GLY A 492 -39.56 24.04 63.57
CA GLY A 492 -40.57 23.66 62.58
C GLY A 492 -39.99 23.32 61.21
N ARG A 493 -40.86 23.35 60.19
CA ARG A 493 -40.52 22.89 58.83
C ARG A 493 -39.65 23.91 58.10
N LYS A 494 -38.72 23.42 57.29
CA LYS A 494 -37.89 24.24 56.39
C LYS A 494 -38.35 24.12 54.94
N LEU A 495 -37.83 24.99 54.08
CA LEU A 495 -38.10 25.00 52.63
C LEU A 495 -39.60 25.06 52.30
N GLY A 496 -40.34 25.96 52.97
CA GLY A 496 -41.78 26.14 52.74
C GLY A 496 -42.64 24.90 53.05
N GLY A 497 -42.15 23.97 53.87
CA GLY A 497 -42.86 22.72 54.16
C GLY A 497 -42.82 21.71 53.01
N SER A 498 -41.81 21.77 52.14
CA SER A 498 -41.63 20.86 51.01
C SER A 498 -40.43 19.93 51.18
N LEU A 499 -40.05 19.61 52.41
CA LEU A 499 -38.98 18.64 52.67
C LEU A 499 -39.55 17.21 52.66
N TYR A 500 -38.99 16.31 51.84
CA TYR A 500 -39.49 14.95 51.59
C TYR A 500 -38.44 13.89 51.88
N SER A 501 -38.83 12.86 52.63
CA SER A 501 -38.07 11.61 52.72
C SER A 501 -38.63 10.60 51.72
N THR A 502 -37.76 9.81 51.11
CA THR A 502 -38.06 8.93 49.97
C THR A 502 -37.63 7.50 50.25
N PHE A 503 -38.34 6.56 49.64
CA PHE A 503 -38.02 5.13 49.67
C PHE A 503 -38.48 4.52 48.35
N SER A 504 -37.62 3.74 47.72
CA SER A 504 -37.92 3.06 46.47
C SER A 504 -37.36 1.66 46.44
N VAL A 505 -37.93 0.82 45.58
CA VAL A 505 -37.38 -0.48 45.24
C VAL A 505 -37.41 -0.68 43.73
N MET A 506 -36.24 -1.03 43.18
CA MET A 506 -36.06 -1.48 41.81
C MET A 506 -35.87 -2.99 41.81
N GLU A 507 -36.71 -3.72 41.10
CA GLU A 507 -36.44 -5.10 40.76
C GLU A 507 -35.57 -5.15 39.50
N ILE A 508 -34.42 -5.80 39.59
CA ILE A 508 -33.47 -5.97 38.48
C ILE A 508 -33.35 -7.47 38.20
N ARG A 509 -33.52 -7.84 36.93
CA ARG A 509 -33.36 -9.23 36.51
C ARG A 509 -31.90 -9.65 36.71
N ARG A 510 -31.70 -10.73 37.47
CA ARG A 510 -30.37 -11.26 37.76
C ARG A 510 -29.81 -12.07 36.60
#